data_AF-A0A078B5T4-F1
#
_entry.id   AF-A0A078B5T4-F1
#
_cell.length_a   1.000
_cell.length_b   1.000
_cell.length_c   1.000
_cell.angle_alpha   90.00
_cell.angle_beta   90.00
_cell.angle_gamma   90.00
#
_symmetry.space_group_name_H-M   'P 1'
#
loop_
_entity.id
_entity.type
_entity.pdbx_description
1 polymer ?
#
loop_
_entity_poly.entity_id
_entity_poly.type
_entity_poly.pdbx_seq_one_letter_code
_entity_poly.pdbx_strand_id
1 'polypeptide(L)'
;MDPLLSDQHRSKRTSIIKVFISLIFGFSVAAIAILLYGYSSQIKQANNLASFIEIAKPGEVILFEDPEFKNRYVKLKAGFKGNLDTLSPNFDKLLSSVQIGKGLRVRFSKFKNGVWWGWSDNFEVLGPYNEPYFVPFDTVSYIEVYSYDEKKEPRVTLIGGYLKQFDRSGTFLPGKYFTQDLQYNGIDKPRNKGGASGIIVPANMAIQVFQNDYFEGESITFNGPDQIDLLTYENAKWNDQIGSIIVFGQETVQLVGFWDKVLSSNDEITTSIEQTSGIDKSKSNENEISTSLTSGFEFGSDVLGYKASVSATVGTSVKDTISQTLSSTKTRRIEVKCSNPDQVKMTLWQWSMTGKKNGELVMELTDNEFICKKGSKPPKCPVGFCNNNDPQCETCIPGTFN
;
A
#
# COMPACT_ATOMS: atom_id res chain seq x y z
N MET A 1 38.75 83.55 -1.20
CA MET A 1 38.73 82.43 -0.25
C MET A 1 37.88 81.33 -0.88
N ASP A 2 38.49 80.57 -1.79
CA ASP A 2 38.27 79.13 -1.91
C ASP A 2 39.21 78.47 -0.86
N PRO A 3 39.03 77.22 -0.37
CA PRO A 3 38.75 76.07 -1.25
C PRO A 3 38.06 74.81 -0.64
N LEU A 4 37.97 73.78 -1.49
CA LEU A 4 38.02 72.31 -1.24
C LEU A 4 36.71 71.49 -1.10
N LEU A 5 36.38 70.88 -2.24
CA LEU A 5 35.94 69.48 -2.37
C LEU A 5 36.70 68.50 -1.47
N SER A 6 36.02 67.46 -1.00
CA SER A 6 36.63 66.15 -0.70
C SER A 6 35.64 65.03 -0.99
N ASP A 7 35.94 64.31 -2.07
CA ASP A 7 35.47 62.96 -2.35
C ASP A 7 35.95 61.99 -1.27
N GLN A 8 35.05 61.12 -0.78
CA GLN A 8 35.48 59.80 -0.30
C GLN A 8 34.49 58.71 -0.67
N HIS A 9 34.84 58.00 -1.74
CA HIS A 9 34.51 56.60 -2.01
C HIS A 9 34.60 55.72 -0.76
N ARG A 10 33.61 54.85 -0.52
CA ARG A 10 33.74 53.38 -0.64
C ARG A 10 32.53 52.63 -0.08
N SER A 11 31.98 51.77 -0.95
CA SER A 11 31.62 50.37 -0.68
C SER A 11 30.72 50.06 0.53
N LYS A 12 29.49 49.62 0.24
CA LYS A 12 28.93 48.37 0.80
C LYS A 12 27.73 47.89 -0.02
N ARG A 13 28.06 47.33 -1.18
CA ARG A 13 27.27 46.27 -1.83
C ARG A 13 27.59 44.97 -1.08
N THR A 14 26.59 44.12 -0.86
CA THR A 14 26.60 42.76 -0.26
C THR A 14 26.10 42.63 1.18
N SER A 15 24.78 42.48 1.35
CA SER A 15 24.20 41.61 2.41
C SER A 15 22.71 41.28 2.17
N ILE A 16 22.30 40.92 0.94
CA ILE A 16 20.92 40.46 0.67
C ILE A 16 20.87 39.03 0.06
N ILE A 17 22.02 38.40 -0.21
CA ILE A 17 22.10 37.04 -0.80
C ILE A 17 22.61 36.01 0.24
N LYS A 18 22.22 36.13 1.52
CA LYS A 18 22.54 35.11 2.53
C LYS A 18 21.36 34.64 3.40
N VAL A 19 20.14 35.12 3.14
CA VAL A 19 18.94 34.70 3.90
C VAL A 19 18.01 33.77 3.10
N PHE A 20 18.23 33.59 1.79
CA PHE A 20 17.35 32.76 0.94
C PHE A 20 17.87 31.36 0.59
N ILE A 21 19.06 30.96 1.04
CA ILE A 21 19.62 29.62 0.75
C ILE A 21 19.45 28.64 1.92
N SER A 22 19.20 29.12 3.13
CA SER A 22 19.00 28.29 4.32
C SER A 22 17.59 27.68 4.45
N LEU A 23 16.63 28.08 3.62
CA LEU A 23 15.24 27.60 3.70
C LEU A 23 14.91 26.46 2.72
N ILE A 24 15.81 26.15 1.77
CA ILE A 24 15.58 25.11 0.74
C ILE A 24 16.29 23.79 1.09
N PHE A 25 17.29 23.79 1.98
CA PHE A 25 18.00 22.57 2.40
C PHE A 25 17.39 21.86 3.63
N GLY A 26 16.42 22.46 4.32
CA GLY A 26 15.78 21.86 5.50
C GLY A 26 14.75 20.77 5.18
N PHE A 27 14.17 20.76 3.98
CA PHE A 27 13.10 19.80 3.63
C PHE A 27 13.59 18.50 2.98
N SER A 28 14.88 18.40 2.62
CA SER A 28 15.40 17.20 1.93
C SER A 28 15.89 16.11 2.90
N VAL A 29 16.37 16.48 4.09
CA VAL A 29 16.98 15.52 5.03
C VAL A 29 15.94 14.69 5.79
N ALA A 30 14.76 15.25 6.08
CA ALA A 30 13.68 14.51 6.73
C ALA A 30 13.14 13.37 5.84
N ALA A 31 13.00 13.63 4.53
CA ALA A 31 12.54 12.61 3.57
C ALA A 31 13.54 11.45 3.40
N ILE A 32 14.85 11.72 3.53
CA ILE A 32 15.90 10.69 3.41
C ILE A 32 16.07 9.87 4.69
N ALA A 33 15.87 10.47 5.88
CA ALA A 33 15.94 9.75 7.15
C ALA A 33 14.75 8.78 7.35
N ILE A 34 13.56 9.12 6.85
CA ILE A 34 12.36 8.26 6.89
C ILE A 34 12.56 6.97 6.07
N LEU A 35 13.34 7.01 5.00
CA LEU A 35 13.66 5.84 4.19
C LEU A 35 14.75 4.92 4.80
N LEU A 36 15.52 5.40 5.78
CA LEU A 36 16.67 4.67 6.33
C LEU A 36 16.47 4.22 7.79
N TYR A 37 15.60 4.86 8.55
CA TYR A 37 15.46 4.64 10.01
C TYR A 37 14.02 4.35 10.46
N GLY A 38 13.21 3.71 9.62
CA GLY A 38 11.91 3.13 10.02
C GLY A 38 12.10 2.00 11.05
N TYR A 39 12.39 2.41 12.28
CA TYR A 39 12.69 1.56 13.43
C TYR A 39 11.44 0.78 13.81
N SER A 40 11.53 -0.55 13.70
CA SER A 40 10.89 -1.56 14.55
C SER A 40 9.95 -0.99 15.64
N SER A 41 8.69 -0.73 15.30
CA SER A 41 7.64 -0.48 16.28
C SER A 41 6.67 -1.66 16.31
N GLN A 42 6.85 -2.44 17.37
CA GLN A 42 5.86 -3.26 18.05
C GLN A 42 5.26 -4.49 17.34
N ILE A 43 5.04 -5.49 18.19
CA ILE A 43 4.52 -6.81 17.89
C ILE A 43 3.21 -6.66 17.10
N LYS A 44 3.23 -7.14 15.86
CA LYS A 44 2.07 -7.32 14.98
C LYS A 44 1.03 -8.21 15.66
N GLN A 45 0.26 -7.69 16.61
CA GLN A 45 -1.06 -8.23 16.84
C GLN A 45 -1.89 -7.78 15.65
N ALA A 46 -2.01 -8.69 14.66
CA ALA A 46 -3.10 -8.63 13.72
C ALA A 46 -4.38 -8.71 14.56
N ASN A 47 -4.88 -7.54 14.96
CA ASN A 47 -6.20 -7.40 15.54
C ASN A 47 -7.16 -7.77 14.41
N ASN A 48 -7.47 -9.07 14.34
CA ASN A 48 -8.64 -9.57 13.62
C ASN A 48 -9.85 -8.95 14.33
N LEU A 49 -10.20 -7.74 13.91
CA LEU A 49 -11.40 -7.04 14.34
C LEU A 49 -12.61 -7.78 13.78
N ALA A 50 -13.23 -8.57 14.66
CA ALA A 50 -14.49 -9.30 14.51
C ALA A 50 -14.49 -10.45 13.50
N SER A 51 -15.08 -11.58 13.90
CA SER A 51 -15.40 -12.69 13.01
C SER A 51 -16.38 -12.21 11.94
N PHE A 52 -15.86 -11.95 10.74
CA PHE A 52 -16.61 -11.49 9.58
C PHE A 52 -17.62 -12.56 9.12
N ILE A 53 -18.91 -12.26 9.22
CA ILE A 53 -19.90 -12.83 8.30
C ILE A 53 -20.19 -11.73 7.29
N GLU A 54 -19.36 -11.65 6.25
CA GLU A 54 -19.57 -10.73 5.13
C GLU A 54 -20.80 -11.23 4.33
N ILE A 55 -21.93 -10.52 4.43
CA ILE A 55 -23.15 -10.83 3.65
C ILE A 55 -23.12 -10.02 2.33
N ALA A 56 -22.53 -8.83 2.34
CA ALA A 56 -22.37 -7.99 1.16
C ALA A 56 -21.33 -8.59 0.20
N LYS A 57 -21.76 -8.93 -1.02
CA LYS A 57 -20.84 -9.40 -2.08
C LYS A 57 -19.97 -8.24 -2.59
N PRO A 58 -18.82 -8.52 -3.23
CA PRO A 58 -18.06 -7.49 -3.93
C PRO A 58 -18.96 -6.66 -4.86
N GLY A 59 -18.85 -5.33 -4.79
CA GLY A 59 -19.69 -4.40 -5.57
C GLY A 59 -21.11 -4.17 -5.03
N GLU A 60 -21.43 -4.61 -3.80
CA GLU A 60 -22.74 -4.42 -3.15
C GLU A 60 -22.62 -3.64 -1.83
N VAL A 61 -23.60 -2.76 -1.55
CA VAL A 61 -23.84 -2.16 -0.22
C VAL A 61 -25.18 -2.69 0.27
N ILE A 62 -25.24 -3.12 1.53
CA ILE A 62 -26.48 -3.52 2.20
C ILE A 62 -26.68 -2.62 3.41
N LEU A 63 -27.77 -1.87 3.40
CA LEU A 63 -28.21 -1.01 4.50
C LEU A 63 -29.32 -1.74 5.27
N PHE A 64 -29.30 -1.71 6.59
CA PHE A 64 -30.27 -2.40 7.44
C PHE A 64 -30.98 -1.44 8.39
N GLU A 65 -32.26 -1.71 8.61
CA GLU A 65 -33.12 -0.96 9.53
C GLU A 65 -32.74 -1.19 11.00
N ASP A 66 -32.40 -2.42 11.37
CA ASP A 66 -32.07 -2.72 12.76
C ASP A 66 -30.56 -2.92 12.92
N PRO A 67 -30.02 -2.69 14.14
CA PRO A 67 -28.66 -3.09 14.47
C PRO A 67 -28.42 -4.59 14.22
N GLU A 68 -27.15 -4.97 14.13
CA GLU A 68 -26.73 -6.36 13.94
C GLU A 68 -27.28 -7.01 12.65
N PHE A 69 -27.46 -6.19 11.60
CA PHE A 69 -27.86 -6.64 10.26
C PHE A 69 -29.23 -7.32 10.20
N LYS A 70 -30.20 -6.81 10.97
CA LYS A 70 -31.54 -7.39 11.11
C LYS A 70 -32.59 -6.64 10.30
N ASN A 71 -33.75 -7.29 10.17
CA ASN A 71 -34.99 -6.74 9.64
C ASN A 71 -34.88 -6.30 8.16
N ARG A 72 -35.65 -5.28 7.76
CA ARG A 72 -35.70 -4.77 6.40
C ARG A 72 -34.33 -4.22 6.00
N TYR A 73 -33.93 -4.51 4.77
CA TYR A 73 -32.68 -4.05 4.21
C TYR A 73 -32.87 -3.51 2.79
N VAL A 74 -31.93 -2.66 2.36
CA VAL A 74 -31.85 -2.14 1.00
C VAL A 74 -30.47 -2.47 0.42
N LYS A 75 -30.46 -2.95 -0.83
CA LYS A 75 -29.24 -3.25 -1.57
C LYS A 75 -28.95 -2.16 -2.59
N LEU A 76 -27.73 -1.64 -2.57
CA LEU A 76 -27.25 -0.61 -3.48
C LEU A 76 -26.00 -1.09 -4.22
N LYS A 77 -25.75 -0.49 -5.38
CA LYS A 77 -24.59 -0.77 -6.24
C LYS A 77 -23.93 0.54 -6.66
N ALA A 78 -22.71 0.43 -7.18
CA ALA A 78 -22.01 1.57 -7.78
C ALA A 78 -22.89 2.32 -8.79
N GLY A 79 -22.84 3.65 -8.73
CA GLY A 79 -23.65 4.56 -9.53
C GLY A 79 -24.90 5.07 -8.82
N PHE A 80 -25.32 4.46 -7.71
CA PHE A 80 -26.47 4.94 -6.95
C PHE A 80 -26.17 6.29 -6.27
N LYS A 81 -27.12 7.22 -6.38
CA LYS A 81 -27.13 8.52 -5.70
C LYS A 81 -28.56 8.90 -5.37
N GLY A 82 -28.90 9.05 -4.09
CA GLY A 82 -30.28 9.33 -3.72
C GLY A 82 -30.54 9.45 -2.23
N ASN A 83 -31.73 9.97 -1.91
CA ASN A 83 -32.21 10.06 -0.53
C ASN A 83 -32.63 8.68 -0.03
N LEU A 84 -32.42 8.40 1.26
CA LEU A 84 -32.76 7.09 1.82
C LEU A 84 -34.28 6.88 1.96
N ASP A 85 -35.05 7.95 2.19
CA ASP A 85 -36.50 7.89 2.30
C ASP A 85 -37.22 7.54 0.98
N THR A 86 -36.55 7.71 -0.16
CA THR A 86 -37.08 7.28 -1.48
C THR A 86 -36.81 5.80 -1.77
N LEU A 87 -35.82 5.20 -1.11
CA LEU A 87 -35.53 3.77 -1.20
C LEU A 87 -36.59 2.95 -0.44
N SER A 88 -37.00 3.46 0.71
CA SER A 88 -37.98 2.83 1.57
C SER A 88 -38.55 3.84 2.58
N PRO A 89 -39.86 3.84 2.88
CA PRO A 89 -40.44 4.82 3.78
C PRO A 89 -39.76 4.86 5.15
N ASN A 90 -39.37 6.07 5.58
CA ASN A 90 -38.68 6.38 6.85
C ASN A 90 -37.30 5.73 7.03
N PHE A 91 -36.68 5.19 5.98
CA PHE A 91 -35.41 4.48 6.11
C PHE A 91 -34.24 5.39 6.52
N ASP A 92 -34.33 6.69 6.23
CA ASP A 92 -33.43 7.74 6.73
C ASP A 92 -33.41 7.87 8.27
N LYS A 93 -34.52 7.53 8.92
CA LYS A 93 -34.66 7.55 10.39
C LYS A 93 -34.39 6.22 11.06
N LEU A 94 -34.19 5.18 10.26
CA LEU A 94 -34.10 3.82 10.76
C LEU A 94 -32.78 3.16 10.33
N LEU A 95 -31.88 3.81 9.58
CA LEU A 95 -30.61 3.19 9.25
C LEU A 95 -29.79 2.94 10.52
N SER A 96 -29.57 1.66 10.86
CA SER A 96 -28.91 1.27 12.11
C SER A 96 -27.73 0.33 11.93
N SER A 97 -27.58 -0.31 10.77
CA SER A 97 -26.36 -1.07 10.43
C SER A 97 -26.09 -1.09 8.93
N VAL A 98 -24.83 -1.30 8.55
CA VAL A 98 -24.39 -1.30 7.14
C VAL A 98 -23.32 -2.34 6.87
N GLN A 99 -23.38 -2.92 5.68
CA GLN A 99 -22.33 -3.73 5.10
C GLN A 99 -21.96 -3.20 3.71
N ILE A 100 -20.67 -3.05 3.44
CA ILE A 100 -20.12 -2.57 2.18
C ILE A 100 -19.16 -3.65 1.70
N GLY A 101 -19.46 -4.27 0.56
CA GLY A 101 -18.57 -5.26 -0.04
C GLY A 101 -17.34 -4.60 -0.67
N LYS A 102 -16.32 -5.41 -0.93
CA LYS A 102 -15.08 -4.96 -1.59
C LYS A 102 -15.35 -4.23 -2.92
N GLY A 103 -14.53 -3.23 -3.21
CA GLY A 103 -14.52 -2.52 -4.50
C GLY A 103 -15.54 -1.39 -4.60
N LEU A 104 -16.04 -0.91 -3.46
CA LEU A 104 -16.93 0.24 -3.37
C LEU A 104 -16.37 1.31 -2.44
N ARG A 105 -16.73 2.55 -2.74
CA ARG A 105 -16.52 3.74 -1.92
C ARG A 105 -17.87 4.40 -1.71
N VAL A 106 -18.26 4.59 -0.47
CA VAL A 106 -19.61 5.01 -0.10
C VAL A 106 -19.54 6.30 0.67
N ARG A 107 -20.21 7.33 0.17
CA ARG A 107 -20.35 8.60 0.87
C ARG A 107 -21.75 8.65 1.48
N PHE A 108 -21.78 8.92 2.78
CA PHE A 108 -23.01 9.17 3.52
C PHE A 108 -23.14 10.65 3.81
N SER A 109 -24.37 11.15 3.76
CA SER A 109 -24.71 12.55 3.97
C SER A 109 -25.86 12.69 4.95
N LYS A 110 -25.70 13.62 5.88
CA LYS A 110 -26.69 13.87 6.92
C LYS A 110 -27.99 14.42 6.37
N PHE A 111 -27.87 15.29 5.37
CA PHE A 111 -29.00 15.99 4.80
C PHE A 111 -29.37 15.45 3.43
N LYS A 112 -30.66 15.61 3.09
CA LYS A 112 -31.19 15.24 1.78
C LYS A 112 -30.42 15.94 0.66
N ASN A 113 -30.34 15.28 -0.49
CA ASN A 113 -29.66 15.76 -1.70
C ASN A 113 -28.16 16.04 -1.51
N GLY A 114 -27.53 15.47 -0.48
CA GLY A 114 -26.09 15.63 -0.25
C GLY A 114 -25.67 17.04 0.18
N VAL A 115 -26.59 17.83 0.74
CA VAL A 115 -26.27 19.19 1.20
C VAL A 115 -25.27 19.14 2.35
N TRP A 116 -24.25 20.00 2.27
CA TRP A 116 -23.16 20.12 3.25
C TRP A 116 -23.24 21.48 3.96
N TRP A 117 -23.40 21.46 5.28
CA TRP A 117 -23.42 22.65 6.14
C TRP A 117 -22.22 22.71 7.09
N GLY A 118 -21.55 21.59 7.30
CA GLY A 118 -20.37 21.48 8.15
C GLY A 118 -19.65 20.14 8.03
N TRP A 119 -18.48 20.09 8.63
CA TRP A 119 -17.57 18.96 8.57
C TRP A 119 -18.22 17.62 8.99
N SER A 120 -19.14 17.65 9.97
CA SER A 120 -19.81 16.47 10.50
C SER A 120 -20.89 15.88 9.60
N ASP A 121 -21.27 16.57 8.51
CA ASP A 121 -22.45 16.21 7.73
C ASP A 121 -22.18 15.14 6.70
N ASN A 122 -20.92 14.87 6.38
CA ASN A 122 -20.53 13.90 5.39
C ASN A 122 -19.39 13.06 5.92
N PHE A 123 -19.41 11.77 5.57
CA PHE A 123 -18.28 10.87 5.78
C PHE A 123 -18.21 9.86 4.65
N GLU A 124 -17.03 9.29 4.44
CA GLU A 124 -16.78 8.37 3.33
C GLU A 124 -16.07 7.10 3.79
N VAL A 125 -16.63 5.95 3.43
CA VAL A 125 -16.18 4.62 3.85
C VAL A 125 -15.77 3.80 2.62
N LEU A 126 -14.66 3.07 2.72
CA LEU A 126 -14.17 2.14 1.70
C LEU A 126 -14.53 0.70 2.07
N GLY A 127 -15.06 -0.06 1.11
CA GLY A 127 -15.33 -1.50 1.29
C GLY A 127 -14.08 -2.37 1.04
N PRO A 128 -13.94 -3.53 1.71
CA PRO A 128 -14.95 -4.20 2.53
C PRO A 128 -15.08 -3.60 3.94
N TYR A 129 -16.32 -3.43 4.42
CA TYR A 129 -16.60 -2.83 5.72
C TYR A 129 -17.94 -3.30 6.28
N ASN A 130 -18.03 -3.53 7.60
CA ASN A 130 -19.25 -3.94 8.27
C ASN A 130 -19.39 -3.20 9.61
N GLU A 131 -20.51 -2.50 9.81
CA GLU A 131 -20.83 -1.80 11.05
C GLU A 131 -22.20 -2.27 11.58
N PRO A 132 -22.22 -3.12 12.62
CA PRO A 132 -23.46 -3.62 13.22
C PRO A 132 -24.21 -2.57 14.05
N TYR A 133 -23.56 -1.47 14.45
CA TYR A 133 -24.17 -0.38 15.22
C TYR A 133 -23.78 0.95 14.59
N PHE A 134 -24.44 1.30 13.49
CA PHE A 134 -24.09 2.47 12.69
C PHE A 134 -24.40 3.76 13.44
N VAL A 135 -23.36 4.34 14.03
CA VAL A 135 -23.34 5.69 14.60
C VAL A 135 -22.84 6.62 13.48
N PRO A 136 -23.44 7.79 13.25
CA PRO A 136 -24.46 8.47 14.03
C PRO A 136 -25.88 7.96 13.75
N PHE A 137 -26.50 7.34 14.76
CA PHE A 137 -27.92 7.01 14.77
C PHE A 137 -28.74 8.27 14.37
N ASP A 138 -29.73 8.09 13.49
CA ASP A 138 -30.73 9.09 13.09
C ASP A 138 -30.30 10.25 12.17
N THR A 139 -29.18 10.13 11.46
CA THR A 139 -28.72 11.29 10.66
C THR A 139 -28.44 11.06 9.20
N VAL A 140 -28.33 9.86 8.63
CA VAL A 140 -28.09 9.76 7.18
C VAL A 140 -29.38 9.91 6.39
N SER A 141 -29.47 10.94 5.57
CA SER A 141 -30.61 11.16 4.66
C SER A 141 -30.28 10.90 3.19
N TYR A 142 -29.01 10.85 2.81
CA TYR A 142 -28.57 10.71 1.42
C TYR A 142 -27.29 9.88 1.32
N ILE A 143 -27.18 9.12 0.24
CA ILE A 143 -26.05 8.20 0.01
C ILE A 143 -25.60 8.26 -1.45
N GLU A 144 -24.29 8.16 -1.66
CA GLU A 144 -23.67 7.98 -2.96
C GLU A 144 -22.75 6.77 -2.95
N VAL A 145 -22.90 5.90 -3.94
CA VAL A 145 -22.11 4.67 -4.07
C VAL A 145 -21.25 4.76 -5.32
N TYR A 146 -19.94 4.70 -5.15
CA TYR A 146 -18.95 4.75 -6.20
C TYR A 146 -18.25 3.41 -6.36
N SER A 147 -17.89 3.05 -7.60
CA SER A 147 -16.89 2.01 -7.82
C SER A 147 -15.56 2.46 -7.24
N TYR A 148 -14.82 1.53 -6.64
CA TYR A 148 -13.52 1.79 -6.03
C TYR A 148 -12.53 0.69 -6.42
N ASP A 149 -11.34 1.11 -6.86
CA ASP A 149 -10.24 0.22 -7.16
C ASP A 149 -9.01 0.73 -6.42
N GLU A 150 -8.69 0.09 -5.29
CA GLU A 150 -7.55 0.43 -4.44
C GLU A 150 -6.22 0.44 -5.23
N LYS A 151 -6.11 -0.34 -6.32
CA LYS A 151 -4.91 -0.36 -7.15
C LYS A 151 -4.77 0.88 -8.05
N LYS A 152 -5.88 1.49 -8.45
CA LYS A 152 -5.89 2.68 -9.33
C LYS A 152 -5.95 3.98 -8.56
N GLU A 153 -6.64 3.97 -7.43
CA GLU A 153 -6.90 5.14 -6.61
C GLU A 153 -6.72 4.79 -5.12
N PRO A 154 -5.50 4.43 -4.67
CA PRO A 154 -5.28 4.07 -3.28
C PRO A 154 -5.57 5.27 -2.37
N ARG A 155 -6.25 5.02 -1.25
CA ARG A 155 -6.69 6.06 -0.30
C ARG A 155 -6.39 5.64 1.14
N VAL A 156 -5.81 6.53 1.93
CA VAL A 156 -5.71 6.35 3.39
C VAL A 156 -7.03 6.73 4.01
N THR A 157 -7.52 5.94 4.98
CA THR A 157 -8.74 6.28 5.73
C THR A 157 -8.36 6.72 7.14
N LEU A 158 -8.85 7.88 7.56
CA LEU A 158 -8.85 8.29 8.97
C LEU A 158 -10.25 8.05 9.53
N ILE A 159 -10.33 7.55 10.74
CA ILE A 159 -11.59 7.26 11.44
C ILE A 159 -11.60 8.11 12.72
N GLY A 160 -12.69 8.81 12.98
CA GLY A 160 -12.96 9.41 14.28
C GLY A 160 -13.88 8.50 15.12
N GLY A 161 -13.63 8.45 16.43
CA GLY A 161 -14.27 7.48 17.32
C GLY A 161 -13.53 6.15 17.40
N TYR A 162 -14.16 5.09 17.88
CA TYR A 162 -13.46 3.81 18.02
C TYR A 162 -13.25 3.16 16.64
N LEU A 163 -12.10 2.52 16.38
CA LEU A 163 -11.90 1.75 15.14
C LEU A 163 -13.03 0.73 14.86
N LYS A 164 -13.66 0.21 15.92
CA LYS A 164 -14.75 -0.78 15.85
C LYS A 164 -16.15 -0.16 15.84
N GLN A 165 -16.27 1.14 16.05
CA GLN A 165 -17.54 1.87 16.08
C GLN A 165 -17.31 3.20 15.42
N PHE A 166 -17.69 3.24 14.16
CA PHE A 166 -17.51 4.43 13.36
C PHE A 166 -18.42 5.54 13.88
N ASP A 167 -17.84 6.70 14.18
CA ASP A 167 -18.60 7.95 14.34
C ASP A 167 -18.48 8.79 13.06
N ARG A 168 -17.29 8.79 12.44
CA ARG A 168 -16.96 9.55 11.23
C ARG A 168 -15.69 9.03 10.53
N SER A 169 -15.52 9.32 9.24
CA SER A 169 -14.25 9.12 8.52
C SER A 169 -14.09 10.03 7.32
N GLY A 170 -12.82 10.18 6.96
CA GLY A 170 -12.38 10.73 5.70
C GLY A 170 -11.44 9.79 4.98
N THR A 171 -11.46 9.83 3.65
CA THR A 171 -10.48 9.13 2.81
C THR A 171 -9.63 10.14 2.07
N PHE A 172 -8.33 9.87 1.97
CA PHE A 172 -7.33 10.82 1.50
C PHE A 172 -6.47 10.19 0.41
N LEU A 173 -6.40 10.87 -0.73
CA LEU A 173 -5.49 10.55 -1.82
C LEU A 173 -4.05 10.95 -1.45
N PRO A 174 -3.04 10.56 -2.23
CA PRO A 174 -1.72 11.15 -2.14
C PRO A 174 -1.79 12.68 -2.22
N GLY A 175 -1.20 13.36 -1.23
CA GLY A 175 -1.34 14.80 -1.09
C GLY A 175 -0.96 15.33 0.28
N LYS A 176 -1.12 16.65 0.45
CA LYS A 176 -0.88 17.37 1.69
C LYS A 176 -2.21 17.95 2.15
N TYR A 177 -2.56 17.74 3.42
CA TYR A 177 -3.85 18.13 3.97
C TYR A 177 -3.65 18.83 5.32
N PHE A 178 -4.21 20.02 5.41
CA PHE A 178 -4.25 20.83 6.63
C PHE A 178 -5.46 20.46 7.48
N THR A 179 -5.53 20.99 8.71
CA THR A 179 -6.67 20.74 9.61
C THR A 179 -8.01 21.03 8.95
N GLN A 180 -8.08 22.09 8.15
CA GLN A 180 -9.30 22.48 7.45
C GLN A 180 -9.70 21.46 6.37
N ASP A 181 -8.71 20.85 5.69
CA ASP A 181 -8.97 19.79 4.70
C ASP A 181 -9.45 18.51 5.38
N LEU A 182 -8.89 18.17 6.55
CA LEU A 182 -9.36 17.04 7.36
C LEU A 182 -10.85 17.22 7.71
N GLN A 183 -11.24 18.43 8.14
CA GLN A 183 -12.64 18.77 8.42
C GLN A 183 -13.53 18.68 7.19
N TYR A 184 -13.10 19.19 6.03
CA TYR A 184 -13.87 19.01 4.80
C TYR A 184 -14.10 17.55 4.43
N ASN A 185 -13.24 16.65 4.91
CA ASN A 185 -13.33 15.21 4.71
C ASN A 185 -13.88 14.46 5.94
N GLY A 186 -14.57 15.12 6.87
CA GLY A 186 -15.30 14.43 7.95
C GLY A 186 -14.50 14.15 9.23
N ILE A 187 -13.27 14.65 9.35
CA ILE A 187 -12.43 14.51 10.55
C ILE A 187 -12.33 15.86 11.27
N ASP A 188 -12.70 15.92 12.55
CA ASP A 188 -12.67 17.19 13.30
C ASP A 188 -11.24 17.70 13.52
N LYS A 189 -11.16 18.95 13.98
CA LYS A 189 -9.96 19.58 14.50
C LYS A 189 -9.30 18.73 15.59
N PRO A 190 -7.97 18.80 15.70
CA PRO A 190 -7.27 18.14 16.78
C PRO A 190 -7.75 18.66 18.14
N ARG A 191 -7.71 17.79 19.15
CA ARG A 191 -8.15 17.96 20.55
C ARG A 191 -9.65 18.05 20.76
N ASN A 192 -10.44 17.91 19.70
CA ASN A 192 -11.88 17.70 19.81
C ASN A 192 -12.20 16.21 19.76
N LYS A 193 -13.32 15.80 20.36
CA LYS A 193 -13.80 14.40 20.40
C LYS A 193 -14.14 13.80 19.03
N GLY A 194 -13.93 14.55 17.94
CA GLY A 194 -14.14 14.09 16.58
C GLY A 194 -12.89 14.07 15.72
N GLY A 195 -11.71 14.22 16.33
CA GLY A 195 -10.45 14.05 15.63
C GLY A 195 -10.25 12.61 15.17
N ALA A 196 -9.08 12.37 14.57
CA ALA A 196 -8.73 11.01 14.16
C ALA A 196 -8.34 10.17 15.38
N SER A 197 -8.99 9.01 15.49
CA SER A 197 -8.80 7.98 16.52
C SER A 197 -8.37 6.64 15.91
N GLY A 198 -8.44 6.51 14.59
CA GLY A 198 -7.97 5.34 13.86
C GLY A 198 -7.43 5.70 12.48
N ILE A 199 -6.51 4.88 11.97
CA ILE A 199 -5.91 5.04 10.65
C ILE A 199 -5.89 3.68 9.94
N ILE A 200 -6.32 3.65 8.67
CA ILE A 200 -6.15 2.51 7.78
C ILE A 200 -5.30 2.96 6.60
N VAL A 201 -4.11 2.38 6.48
CA VAL A 201 -3.17 2.66 5.40
C VAL A 201 -3.18 1.45 4.45
N PRO A 202 -3.66 1.59 3.20
CA PRO A 202 -3.67 0.49 2.25
C PRO A 202 -2.26 0.13 1.81
N ALA A 203 -2.13 -1.00 1.12
CA ALA A 203 -0.83 -1.43 0.62
C ALA A 203 -0.32 -0.42 -0.43
N ASN A 204 0.99 -0.13 -0.43
CA ASN A 204 1.63 0.88 -1.29
C ASN A 204 1.22 2.33 -0.97
N MET A 205 0.80 2.61 0.26
CA MET A 205 0.70 3.97 0.75
C MET A 205 1.52 4.14 2.02
N ALA A 206 1.86 5.38 2.31
CA ALA A 206 2.30 5.78 3.63
C ALA A 206 1.57 7.07 4.01
N ILE A 207 1.46 7.33 5.30
CA ILE A 207 0.95 8.59 5.83
C ILE A 207 1.89 9.08 6.90
N GLN A 208 2.33 10.34 6.78
CA GLN A 208 2.96 11.07 7.86
C GLN A 208 1.90 11.97 8.50
N VAL A 209 1.72 11.83 9.80
CA VAL A 209 0.78 12.63 10.59
C VAL A 209 1.54 13.58 11.50
N PHE A 210 0.98 14.77 11.72
CA PHE A 210 1.56 15.82 12.54
C PHE A 210 0.55 16.25 13.60
N GLN A 211 1.03 16.55 14.81
CA GLN A 211 0.14 16.97 15.91
C GLN A 211 -0.46 18.37 15.71
N ASN A 212 0.22 19.24 14.95
CA ASN A 212 -0.26 20.59 14.67
C ASN A 212 -0.64 20.73 13.19
N ASP A 213 -1.33 21.84 12.89
CA ASP A 213 -1.57 22.24 11.51
C ASP A 213 -0.26 22.65 10.81
N TYR A 214 -0.31 22.83 9.50
CA TYR A 214 0.85 23.27 8.68
C TYR A 214 2.10 22.38 8.76
N PHE A 215 1.93 21.09 9.07
CA PHE A 215 3.01 20.09 9.18
C PHE A 215 4.03 20.41 10.28
N GLU A 216 3.58 21.01 11.38
CA GLU A 216 4.40 21.36 12.54
C GLU A 216 4.21 20.40 13.72
N GLY A 217 5.12 20.52 14.70
CA GLY A 217 5.08 19.73 15.93
C GLY A 217 5.66 18.33 15.76
N GLU A 218 5.29 17.44 16.68
CA GLU A 218 5.69 16.05 16.60
C GLU A 218 5.03 15.37 15.39
N SER A 219 5.77 14.48 14.73
CA SER A 219 5.28 13.73 13.57
C SER A 219 5.67 12.27 13.63
N ILE A 220 4.82 11.42 13.06
CA ILE A 220 5.09 9.99 12.90
C ILE A 220 4.64 9.53 11.51
N THR A 221 5.31 8.53 10.96
CA THR A 221 4.97 7.93 9.67
C THR A 221 4.49 6.49 9.84
N PHE A 222 3.34 6.19 9.26
CA PHE A 222 2.80 4.84 9.15
C PHE A 222 2.91 4.35 7.70
N ASN A 223 3.40 3.13 7.51
CA ASN A 223 3.54 2.52 6.19
C ASN A 223 2.52 1.40 6.06
N GLY A 224 1.79 1.36 4.95
CA GLY A 224 0.81 0.32 4.69
C GLY A 224 1.44 -1.00 4.22
N PRO A 225 0.67 -2.10 4.22
CA PRO A 225 -0.68 -2.20 4.77
C PRO A 225 -0.66 -2.20 6.32
N ASP A 226 -1.41 -1.30 6.95
CA ASP A 226 -1.47 -1.20 8.41
C ASP A 226 -2.82 -0.64 8.90
N GLN A 227 -3.21 -1.01 10.12
CA GLN A 227 -4.40 -0.53 10.82
C GLN A 227 -4.01 -0.10 12.23
N ILE A 228 -4.13 1.20 12.51
CA ILE A 228 -3.62 1.81 13.74
C ILE A 228 -4.79 2.27 14.58
N ASP A 229 -4.89 1.72 15.80
CA ASP A 229 -5.82 2.17 16.84
C ASP A 229 -5.16 3.26 17.68
N LEU A 230 -5.43 4.53 17.39
CA LEU A 230 -4.78 5.65 18.09
C LEU A 230 -5.21 5.75 19.55
N LEU A 231 -6.30 5.09 19.97
CA LEU A 231 -6.72 5.03 21.38
C LEU A 231 -5.78 4.17 22.24
N THR A 232 -5.07 3.24 21.63
CA THR A 232 -4.14 2.34 22.33
C THR A 232 -2.68 2.63 21.95
N TYR A 233 -2.46 3.13 20.74
CA TYR A 233 -1.14 3.48 20.23
C TYR A 233 -0.46 4.55 21.10
N GLU A 234 0.77 4.26 21.54
CA GLU A 234 1.58 5.13 22.41
C GLU A 234 0.79 5.72 23.59
N ASN A 235 -0.02 4.91 24.28
CA ASN A 235 -0.86 5.35 25.40
C ASN A 235 -1.83 6.48 25.03
N ALA A 236 -2.48 6.37 23.87
CA ALA A 236 -3.45 7.34 23.35
C ALA A 236 -2.88 8.72 23.00
N LYS A 237 -1.55 8.86 22.94
CA LYS A 237 -0.87 10.15 22.68
C LYS A 237 -1.32 10.82 21.38
N TRP A 238 -1.66 10.01 20.37
CA TRP A 238 -2.07 10.48 19.05
C TRP A 238 -3.59 10.57 18.86
N ASN A 239 -4.38 10.05 19.82
CA ASN A 239 -5.83 10.07 19.73
C ASN A 239 -6.36 11.51 19.72
N ASP A 240 -7.15 11.81 18.69
CA ASP A 240 -7.69 13.13 18.42
C ASP A 240 -6.60 14.21 18.25
N GLN A 241 -5.31 13.89 18.13
CA GLN A 241 -4.25 14.92 18.09
C GLN A 241 -3.77 15.28 16.69
N ILE A 242 -4.29 14.67 15.62
CA ILE A 242 -3.77 14.88 14.26
C ILE A 242 -4.28 16.22 13.71
N GLY A 243 -3.36 17.16 13.51
CA GLY A 243 -3.65 18.49 12.94
C GLY A 243 -3.37 18.61 11.45
N SER A 244 -2.42 17.85 10.91
CA SER A 244 -2.16 17.83 9.47
C SER A 244 -1.54 16.51 9.04
N ILE A 245 -1.66 16.17 7.76
CA ILE A 245 -1.16 14.91 7.22
C ILE A 245 -0.52 15.10 5.85
N ILE A 246 0.45 14.24 5.54
CA ILE A 246 0.99 14.03 4.21
C ILE A 246 0.75 12.58 3.85
N VAL A 247 -0.01 12.36 2.79
CA VAL A 247 -0.29 11.03 2.26
C VAL A 247 0.61 10.80 1.04
N PHE A 248 1.33 9.70 1.05
CA PHE A 248 2.22 9.29 -0.02
C PHE A 248 1.59 8.12 -0.76
N GLY A 249 1.46 8.24 -2.08
CA GLY A 249 1.36 7.08 -2.95
C GLY A 249 2.76 6.52 -3.07
N GLN A 250 3.01 5.33 -2.54
CA GLN A 250 4.26 4.64 -2.84
C GLN A 250 4.07 3.99 -4.20
N GLU A 251 4.96 4.29 -5.15
CA GLU A 251 5.04 3.46 -6.33
C GLU A 251 5.30 2.01 -5.89
N THR A 252 4.47 1.09 -6.37
CA THR A 252 4.66 -0.34 -6.14
C THR A 252 6.02 -0.75 -6.68
N VAL A 253 6.73 -1.61 -5.95
CA VAL A 253 7.94 -2.22 -6.50
C VAL A 253 7.52 -3.09 -7.69
N GLN A 254 7.95 -2.71 -8.88
CA GLN A 254 7.75 -3.51 -10.08
C GLN A 254 8.71 -4.69 -10.02
N LEU A 255 8.15 -5.89 -9.84
CA LEU A 255 8.92 -7.11 -9.75
C LEU A 255 9.04 -7.78 -11.12
N VAL A 256 10.26 -8.19 -11.45
CA VAL A 256 10.57 -8.95 -12.66
C VAL A 256 11.32 -10.22 -12.26
N GLY A 257 10.70 -11.37 -12.46
CA GLY A 257 11.31 -12.69 -12.25
C GLY A 257 11.87 -13.27 -13.55
N PHE A 258 13.02 -13.91 -13.50
CA PHE A 258 13.67 -14.51 -14.66
C PHE A 258 14.64 -15.62 -14.27
N TRP A 259 15.10 -16.38 -15.27
CA TRP A 259 16.10 -17.41 -15.10
C TRP A 259 17.46 -16.91 -15.57
N ASP A 260 18.41 -16.87 -14.64
CA ASP A 260 19.81 -16.57 -14.92
C ASP A 260 20.59 -17.82 -15.28
N LYS A 261 21.42 -17.70 -16.30
CA LYS A 261 22.32 -18.77 -16.70
C LYS A 261 23.50 -18.81 -15.74
N VAL A 262 23.63 -19.92 -15.00
CA VAL A 262 24.78 -20.15 -14.12
C VAL A 262 25.96 -20.65 -14.96
N LEU A 263 25.79 -21.79 -15.64
CA LEU A 263 26.83 -22.42 -16.44
C LEU A 263 26.25 -23.35 -17.50
N SER A 264 27.04 -23.71 -18.51
CA SER A 264 26.64 -24.68 -19.53
C SER A 264 27.80 -25.59 -19.90
N SER A 265 27.50 -26.88 -20.10
CA SER A 265 28.48 -27.92 -20.44
C SER A 265 27.85 -28.97 -21.36
N ASN A 266 28.66 -29.67 -22.15
CA ASN A 266 28.24 -30.89 -22.84
C ASN A 266 28.40 -32.14 -21.96
N ASP A 267 29.07 -32.00 -20.81
CA ASP A 267 29.25 -33.06 -19.82
C ASP A 267 28.25 -32.91 -18.65
N GLU A 268 28.33 -33.82 -17.68
CA GLU A 268 27.64 -33.66 -16.40
C GLU A 268 28.10 -32.40 -15.68
N ILE A 269 27.15 -31.64 -15.12
CA ILE A 269 27.44 -30.46 -14.31
C ILE A 269 27.42 -30.88 -12.86
N THR A 270 28.51 -30.66 -12.13
CA THR A 270 28.53 -30.69 -10.66
C THR A 270 29.20 -29.42 -10.19
N THR A 271 28.44 -28.52 -9.58
CA THR A 271 28.96 -27.23 -9.10
C THR A 271 28.50 -26.96 -7.69
N SER A 272 29.25 -26.12 -6.99
CA SER A 272 28.92 -25.66 -5.66
C SER A 272 28.81 -24.14 -5.71
N ILE A 273 27.60 -23.64 -5.49
CA ILE A 273 27.27 -22.22 -5.62
C ILE A 273 27.23 -21.67 -4.20
N GLU A 274 28.13 -20.73 -3.90
CA GLU A 274 28.00 -19.91 -2.70
C GLU A 274 26.98 -18.82 -2.97
N GLN A 275 25.89 -18.87 -2.23
CA GLN A 275 24.83 -17.91 -2.31
C GLN A 275 24.76 -17.17 -0.99
N THR A 276 25.10 -15.89 -1.04
CA THR A 276 24.75 -14.97 0.03
C THR A 276 23.26 -14.71 -0.13
N SER A 277 22.43 -15.36 0.69
CA SER A 277 21.03 -14.96 0.85
C SER A 277 21.07 -13.54 1.41
N GLY A 278 20.92 -12.58 0.51
CA GLY A 278 21.32 -11.23 0.78
C GLY A 278 20.70 -10.36 -0.27
N ILE A 279 19.61 -9.73 0.13
CA ILE A 279 19.32 -8.36 -0.28
C ILE A 279 20.63 -7.57 -0.11
N ASP A 280 21.49 -7.54 -1.13
CA ASP A 280 22.76 -6.83 -0.97
C ASP A 280 22.54 -5.31 -0.99
N LYS A 281 21.33 -4.82 -1.35
CA LYS A 281 21.05 -3.38 -1.55
C LYS A 281 19.61 -2.88 -1.37
N SER A 282 18.62 -3.60 -0.82
CA SER A 282 17.24 -3.09 -0.85
C SER A 282 16.91 -2.04 0.22
N LYS A 283 16.70 -0.81 -0.24
CA LYS A 283 15.93 0.24 0.48
C LYS A 283 14.42 -0.09 0.60
N SER A 284 13.98 -1.27 0.16
CA SER A 284 12.57 -1.67 0.15
C SER A 284 12.26 -2.64 1.31
N ASN A 285 11.05 -2.50 1.89
CA ASN A 285 10.56 -3.31 3.00
C ASN A 285 9.98 -4.65 2.49
N GLU A 286 10.15 -5.75 3.22
CA GLU A 286 9.63 -7.09 2.88
C GLU A 286 8.11 -7.06 2.61
N ASN A 287 7.38 -6.21 3.34
CA ASN A 287 5.93 -6.01 3.13
C ASN A 287 5.62 -5.44 1.72
N GLU A 288 6.43 -4.53 1.19
CA GLU A 288 6.25 -3.93 -0.15
C GLU A 288 6.47 -4.99 -1.23
N ILE A 289 7.52 -5.81 -1.07
CA ILE A 289 7.83 -6.92 -1.99
C ILE A 289 6.72 -7.97 -1.95
N SER A 290 6.29 -8.38 -0.75
CA SER A 290 5.18 -9.31 -0.55
C SER A 290 3.89 -8.83 -1.21
N THR A 291 3.55 -7.56 -1.02
CA THR A 291 2.36 -6.94 -1.64
C THR A 291 2.47 -6.99 -3.16
N SER A 292 3.63 -6.61 -3.70
CA SER A 292 3.89 -6.61 -5.13
C SER A 292 3.77 -8.02 -5.72
N LEU A 293 4.32 -9.03 -5.06
CA LEU A 293 4.18 -10.44 -5.46
C LEU A 293 2.72 -10.89 -5.49
N THR A 294 1.94 -10.62 -4.43
CA THR A 294 0.52 -10.99 -4.40
C THR A 294 -0.33 -10.25 -5.43
N SER A 295 0.16 -9.13 -5.97
CA SER A 295 -0.51 -8.39 -7.03
C SER A 295 -0.25 -8.97 -8.43
N GLY A 296 0.70 -9.90 -8.56
CA GLY A 296 1.26 -10.36 -9.82
C GLY A 296 2.57 -9.65 -10.14
N PHE A 297 3.41 -10.28 -10.96
CA PHE A 297 4.72 -9.75 -11.36
C PHE A 297 4.98 -10.00 -12.84
N GLU A 298 6.03 -9.41 -13.40
CA GLU A 298 6.45 -9.69 -14.78
C GLU A 298 7.43 -10.85 -14.82
N PHE A 299 7.26 -11.79 -15.74
CA PHE A 299 8.23 -12.84 -16.00
C PHE A 299 8.94 -12.62 -17.34
N GLY A 300 10.26 -12.77 -17.32
CA GLY A 300 11.14 -12.60 -18.47
C GLY A 300 12.07 -11.41 -18.33
N SER A 301 12.73 -11.03 -19.42
CA SER A 301 13.57 -9.82 -19.44
C SER A 301 13.53 -9.17 -20.81
N ASP A 302 13.69 -7.84 -20.86
CA ASP A 302 13.82 -7.11 -22.12
C ASP A 302 15.01 -7.61 -22.96
N VAL A 303 16.05 -8.13 -22.29
CA VAL A 303 17.24 -8.71 -22.92
C VAL A 303 16.92 -10.04 -23.63
N LEU A 304 15.95 -10.80 -23.11
CA LEU A 304 15.50 -12.07 -23.67
C LEU A 304 14.37 -11.92 -24.70
N GLY A 305 13.85 -10.71 -24.90
CA GLY A 305 12.84 -10.39 -25.91
C GLY A 305 11.43 -10.94 -25.60
N TYR A 306 11.17 -11.36 -24.36
CA TYR A 306 9.84 -11.76 -23.91
C TYR A 306 9.57 -11.24 -22.50
N LYS A 307 8.36 -10.70 -22.30
CA LYS A 307 7.78 -10.35 -21.01
C LYS A 307 6.34 -10.83 -20.97
N ALA A 308 5.97 -11.49 -19.88
CA ALA A 308 4.60 -11.96 -19.65
C ALA A 308 4.15 -11.56 -18.26
N SER A 309 2.90 -11.10 -18.12
CA SER A 309 2.31 -10.83 -16.82
C SER A 309 1.88 -12.14 -16.18
N VAL A 310 2.30 -12.33 -14.92
CA VAL A 310 2.03 -13.52 -14.13
C VAL A 310 0.83 -13.28 -13.22
N SER A 311 -0.02 -14.30 -13.06
CA SER A 311 -1.24 -14.20 -12.25
C SER A 311 -0.95 -14.01 -10.76
N ALA A 312 -1.91 -13.43 -10.02
CA ALA A 312 -1.80 -13.24 -8.57
C ALA A 312 -1.63 -14.57 -7.80
N THR A 313 -2.22 -15.65 -8.31
CA THR A 313 -2.07 -17.00 -7.74
C THR A 313 -0.63 -17.47 -7.80
N VAL A 314 0.01 -17.32 -8.96
CA VAL A 314 1.43 -17.65 -9.13
C VAL A 314 2.31 -16.74 -8.28
N GLY A 315 2.01 -15.44 -8.26
CA GLY A 315 2.71 -14.47 -7.43
C GLY A 315 2.69 -14.82 -5.93
N THR A 316 1.58 -15.37 -5.44
CA THR A 316 1.47 -15.85 -4.05
C THR A 316 2.33 -17.09 -3.79
N SER A 317 2.37 -18.05 -4.71
CA SER A 317 3.25 -19.22 -4.55
C SER A 317 4.74 -18.86 -4.64
N VAL A 318 5.11 -17.98 -5.57
CA VAL A 318 6.49 -17.48 -5.70
C VAL A 318 6.88 -16.68 -4.45
N LYS A 319 5.94 -15.93 -3.85
CA LYS A 319 6.16 -15.28 -2.56
C LYS A 319 6.57 -16.24 -1.47
N ASP A 320 5.91 -17.39 -1.33
CA ASP A 320 6.25 -18.33 -0.25
C ASP A 320 7.68 -18.87 -0.40
N THR A 321 8.12 -19.15 -1.63
CA THR A 321 9.50 -19.50 -1.95
C THR A 321 10.45 -18.36 -1.60
N ILE A 322 10.14 -17.16 -2.07
CA ILE A 322 10.99 -15.97 -1.91
C ILE A 322 11.08 -15.51 -0.46
N SER A 323 10.01 -15.61 0.34
CA SER A 323 10.00 -15.25 1.76
C SER A 323 10.99 -16.09 2.57
N GLN A 324 11.25 -17.34 2.19
CA GLN A 324 12.30 -18.15 2.82
C GLN A 324 13.70 -17.60 2.53
N THR A 325 13.92 -17.11 1.31
CA THR A 325 15.19 -16.52 0.87
C THR A 325 15.38 -15.12 1.45
N LEU A 326 14.33 -14.30 1.51
CA LEU A 326 14.34 -12.97 2.16
C LEU A 326 14.59 -13.05 3.67
N SER A 327 14.08 -14.09 4.33
CA SER A 327 14.27 -14.29 5.78
C SER A 327 15.61 -14.93 6.15
N SER A 328 16.41 -15.40 5.19
CA SER A 328 17.72 -16.00 5.45
C SER A 328 18.84 -14.99 5.27
N THR A 329 19.64 -14.77 6.32
CA THR A 329 20.84 -13.90 6.30
C THR A 329 22.14 -14.68 6.14
N LYS A 330 22.06 -16.00 5.96
CA LYS A 330 23.23 -16.88 5.96
C LYS A 330 23.67 -17.15 4.53
N THR A 331 24.96 -16.97 4.26
CA THR A 331 25.59 -17.55 3.07
C THR A 331 25.48 -19.07 3.15
N ARG A 332 24.91 -19.69 2.12
CA ARG A 332 24.80 -21.14 2.00
C ARG A 332 25.57 -21.59 0.77
N ARG A 333 26.18 -22.76 0.88
CA ARG A 333 26.84 -23.42 -0.24
C ARG A 333 25.93 -24.55 -0.71
N ILE A 334 25.44 -24.44 -1.94
CA ILE A 334 24.48 -25.38 -2.52
C ILE A 334 25.19 -26.18 -3.59
N GLU A 335 25.17 -27.50 -3.45
CA GLU A 335 25.66 -28.40 -4.50
C GLU A 335 24.53 -28.72 -5.47
N VAL A 336 24.76 -28.40 -6.75
CA VAL A 336 23.81 -28.65 -7.82
C VAL A 336 24.44 -29.59 -8.83
N LYS A 337 23.69 -30.65 -9.17
CA LYS A 337 24.12 -31.69 -10.09
C LYS A 337 23.12 -31.83 -11.25
N CYS A 338 23.59 -31.66 -12.49
CA CYS A 338 22.81 -31.93 -13.70
C CYS A 338 23.37 -33.16 -14.42
N SER A 339 22.64 -34.26 -14.38
CA SER A 339 22.99 -35.45 -15.15
C SER A 339 22.76 -35.23 -16.64
N ASN A 340 23.70 -35.70 -17.45
CA ASN A 340 23.72 -35.48 -18.90
C ASN A 340 24.12 -36.75 -19.66
N PRO A 341 23.28 -37.80 -19.63
CA PRO A 341 23.61 -39.09 -20.24
C PRO A 341 23.77 -39.00 -21.77
N ASP A 342 23.10 -38.03 -22.40
CA ASP A 342 23.08 -37.88 -23.86
C ASP A 342 24.25 -37.03 -24.40
N GLN A 343 25.13 -36.52 -23.51
CA GLN A 343 26.23 -35.61 -23.85
C GLN A 343 25.81 -34.40 -24.70
N VAL A 344 24.58 -33.93 -24.49
CA VAL A 344 24.05 -32.74 -25.17
C VAL A 344 24.41 -31.50 -24.38
N LYS A 345 24.41 -30.33 -25.02
CA LYS A 345 24.60 -29.07 -24.29
C LYS A 345 23.54 -28.92 -23.21
N MET A 346 23.93 -29.01 -21.95
CA MET A 346 23.12 -28.77 -20.75
C MET A 346 23.46 -27.38 -20.21
N THR A 347 22.45 -26.68 -19.71
CA THR A 347 22.60 -25.38 -19.05
C THR A 347 21.92 -25.45 -17.69
N LEU A 348 22.65 -25.07 -16.66
CA LEU A 348 22.13 -24.86 -15.32
C LEU A 348 21.59 -23.43 -15.23
N TRP A 349 20.32 -23.31 -14.89
CA TRP A 349 19.62 -22.04 -14.68
C TRP A 349 19.30 -21.86 -13.20
N GLN A 350 19.34 -20.63 -12.72
CA GLN A 350 18.98 -20.23 -11.38
C GLN A 350 17.89 -19.17 -11.42
N TRP A 351 16.90 -19.26 -10.53
CA TRP A 351 15.85 -18.26 -10.44
C TRP A 351 16.38 -16.97 -9.82
N SER A 352 16.07 -15.85 -10.46
CA SER A 352 16.39 -14.51 -10.01
C SER A 352 15.18 -13.59 -10.10
N MET A 353 15.13 -12.58 -9.25
CA MET A 353 14.11 -11.55 -9.26
C MET A 353 14.73 -10.19 -9.01
N THR A 354 14.29 -9.20 -9.78
CA THR A 354 14.65 -7.79 -9.57
C THR A 354 13.41 -6.99 -9.24
N GLY A 355 13.57 -5.95 -8.44
CA GLY A 355 12.53 -5.02 -8.06
C GLY A 355 12.95 -3.60 -8.41
N LYS A 356 12.11 -2.88 -9.14
CA LYS A 356 12.33 -1.47 -9.47
C LYS A 356 11.25 -0.58 -8.85
N LYS A 357 11.64 0.58 -8.33
CA LYS A 357 10.73 1.61 -7.80
C LYS A 357 11.15 2.94 -8.41
N ASN A 358 10.25 3.67 -9.07
CA ASN A 358 10.58 4.84 -9.89
C ASN A 358 11.70 4.58 -10.93
N GLY A 359 11.77 3.36 -11.47
CA GLY A 359 12.82 2.95 -12.41
C GLY A 359 14.19 2.65 -11.78
N GLU A 360 14.39 2.91 -10.49
CA GLU A 360 15.62 2.55 -9.77
C GLU A 360 15.56 1.11 -9.26
N LEU A 361 16.67 0.38 -9.38
CA LEU A 361 16.79 -0.97 -8.82
C LEU A 361 16.80 -0.88 -7.30
N VAL A 362 15.72 -1.36 -6.68
CA VAL A 362 15.55 -1.37 -5.22
C VAL A 362 15.60 -2.78 -4.64
N MET A 363 15.67 -3.82 -5.46
CA MET A 363 15.80 -5.21 -5.01
C MET A 363 16.48 -6.01 -6.11
N GLU A 364 17.42 -6.86 -5.71
CA GLU A 364 17.99 -7.91 -6.53
C GLU A 364 18.09 -9.13 -5.63
N LEU A 365 17.48 -10.23 -6.07
CA LEU A 365 17.33 -11.45 -5.33
C LEU A 365 17.69 -12.60 -6.25
N THR A 366 18.57 -13.48 -5.80
CA THR A 366 18.78 -14.77 -6.43
C THR A 366 18.28 -15.83 -5.46
N ASP A 367 17.52 -16.81 -5.94
CA ASP A 367 16.90 -17.85 -5.14
C ASP A 367 17.65 -19.19 -5.25
N ASN A 368 17.36 -20.13 -4.34
CA ASN A 368 18.00 -21.45 -4.27
C ASN A 368 17.39 -22.46 -5.25
N GLU A 369 16.69 -21.96 -6.26
CA GLU A 369 15.87 -22.76 -7.16
C GLU A 369 16.58 -22.88 -8.51
N PHE A 370 16.83 -24.13 -8.89
CA PHE A 370 17.71 -24.47 -10.00
C PHE A 370 17.01 -25.40 -10.99
N ILE A 371 17.26 -25.19 -12.29
CA ILE A 371 16.77 -26.07 -13.36
C ILE A 371 17.91 -26.43 -14.31
N CYS A 372 18.05 -27.72 -14.58
CA CYS A 372 18.94 -28.25 -15.61
C CYS A 372 18.18 -28.42 -16.92
N LYS A 373 18.58 -27.68 -17.95
CA LYS A 373 17.88 -27.64 -19.24
C LYS A 373 18.82 -27.81 -20.43
N LYS A 374 18.41 -28.65 -21.38
CA LYS A 374 19.07 -28.88 -22.67
C LYS A 374 18.99 -27.61 -23.52
N GLY A 375 20.09 -27.30 -24.20
CA GLY A 375 20.24 -26.12 -25.04
C GLY A 375 20.63 -24.88 -24.26
N SER A 376 20.32 -23.70 -24.80
CA SER A 376 20.72 -22.39 -24.25
C SER A 376 19.55 -21.43 -24.04
N LYS A 377 18.32 -21.92 -24.22
CA LYS A 377 17.11 -21.14 -23.95
C LYS A 377 16.74 -21.28 -22.46
N PRO A 378 16.30 -20.20 -21.81
CA PRO A 378 15.85 -20.26 -20.43
C PRO A 378 14.59 -21.15 -20.30
N PRO A 379 14.30 -21.66 -19.10
CA PRO A 379 12.99 -22.19 -18.76
C PRO A 379 11.88 -21.16 -19.06
N LYS A 380 10.72 -21.64 -19.51
CA LYS A 380 9.59 -20.78 -19.93
C LYS A 380 8.63 -20.42 -18.81
N CYS A 381 8.75 -21.06 -17.65
CA CYS A 381 7.82 -20.90 -16.55
C CYS A 381 8.53 -20.29 -15.35
N PRO A 382 7.83 -19.50 -14.54
CA PRO A 382 8.29 -19.14 -13.21
C PRO A 382 8.60 -20.38 -12.36
N VAL A 383 9.45 -20.18 -11.35
CA VAL A 383 9.76 -21.21 -10.36
C VAL A 383 8.49 -21.82 -9.76
N GLY A 384 8.44 -23.15 -9.64
CA GLY A 384 7.29 -23.89 -9.12
C GLY A 384 6.13 -24.11 -10.10
N PHE A 385 6.19 -23.58 -11.33
CA PHE A 385 5.09 -23.67 -12.32
C PHE A 385 5.44 -24.41 -13.61
N CYS A 386 6.55 -25.16 -13.61
CA CYS A 386 6.87 -26.11 -14.67
C CYS A 386 5.91 -27.31 -14.58
N ASN A 387 5.44 -27.82 -15.72
CA ASN A 387 4.66 -29.06 -15.73
C ASN A 387 5.51 -30.23 -15.23
N ASN A 388 4.99 -31.04 -14.29
CA ASN A 388 5.70 -32.18 -13.71
C ASN A 388 6.17 -33.22 -14.76
N ASN A 389 5.48 -33.30 -15.90
CA ASN A 389 5.84 -34.17 -17.02
C ASN A 389 6.85 -33.53 -17.99
N ASP A 390 7.29 -32.30 -17.72
CA ASP A 390 8.22 -31.54 -18.52
C ASP A 390 9.41 -31.05 -17.68
N PRO A 391 10.43 -31.91 -17.48
CA PRO A 391 11.62 -31.55 -16.70
C PRO A 391 12.47 -30.45 -17.37
N GLN A 392 12.18 -30.08 -18.62
CA GLN A 392 12.85 -28.97 -19.32
C GLN A 392 12.12 -27.64 -19.14
N CYS A 393 10.96 -27.66 -18.47
CA CYS A 393 10.15 -26.51 -18.17
C CYS A 393 9.88 -25.66 -19.44
N GLU A 394 9.47 -26.34 -20.51
CA GLU A 394 8.99 -25.74 -21.76
C GLU A 394 7.48 -25.45 -21.72
N THR A 395 6.77 -26.12 -20.82
CA THR A 395 5.32 -26.09 -20.67
C THR A 395 4.96 -25.72 -19.24
N CYS A 396 4.16 -24.67 -19.08
CA CYS A 396 3.72 -24.20 -17.78
C CYS A 396 2.37 -24.79 -17.40
N ILE A 397 2.10 -24.86 -16.10
CA ILE A 397 0.80 -25.27 -15.58
C ILE A 397 -0.28 -24.27 -16.07
N PRO A 398 -1.51 -24.70 -16.40
CA PRO A 398 -2.58 -23.77 -16.77
C PRO A 398 -2.82 -22.70 -15.69
N GLY A 399 -3.06 -21.45 -16.13
CA GLY A 399 -3.26 -20.30 -15.22
C GLY A 399 -1.98 -19.59 -14.75
N THR A 400 -0.81 -19.99 -15.27
CA THR A 400 0.46 -19.34 -14.93
C THR A 400 0.54 -17.89 -15.44
N PHE A 401 0.13 -17.65 -16.67
CA PHE A 401 0.15 -16.33 -17.29
C PHE A 401 -1.28 -15.80 -17.43
N ASN A 402 -1.43 -14.48 -17.33
CA ASN A 402 -2.70 -13.78 -17.53
C ASN A 402 -3.03 -13.60 -19.02
#